data_AF-A0A915YGB7-F1
#
_entry.id   AF-A0A915YGB7-F1
#
_cell.length_a   1.000
_cell.length_b   1.000
_cell.length_c   1.000
_cell.angle_alpha   90.00
_cell.angle_beta   90.00
_cell.angle_gamma   90.00
#
_symmetry.space_group_name_H-M   'P 1'
#
loop_
_entity.id
_entity.type
_entity.pdbx_description
1 polymer ?
#
loop_
_entity_poly.entity_id
_entity_poly.type
_entity_poly.pdbx_seq_one_letter_code
_entity_poly.pdbx_strand_id
1 'polypeptide(L)'
;MKKLVLSCAVAITAAMSFSSCTKNTCYTCELSASSISTDICDDKITVTTNGTAAASTDIPGGVSVEDYKKTLELAGYTCTAK
;
A
#
# COMPACT_ATOMS: atom_id res chain seq x y z
N MET A 1 41.54 -27.12 -23.73
CA MET A 1 41.57 -26.34 -22.48
C MET A 1 41.92 -24.89 -22.81
N LYS A 2 40.93 -24.00 -22.91
CA LYS A 2 41.14 -22.57 -23.20
C LYS A 2 40.20 -21.74 -22.33
N LYS A 3 40.83 -21.01 -21.40
CA LYS A 3 40.49 -19.71 -20.84
C LYS A 3 39.14 -19.57 -20.10
N LEU A 4 39.28 -19.69 -18.78
CA LEU A 4 38.51 -19.01 -17.74
C LEU A 4 38.40 -17.49 -18.00
N VAL A 5 37.51 -16.89 -17.19
CA VAL A 5 37.31 -15.46 -16.92
C VAL A 5 36.20 -14.80 -17.75
N LEU A 6 34.95 -15.22 -17.50
CA LEU A 6 33.81 -14.31 -17.66
C LEU A 6 33.78 -13.41 -16.41
N SER A 7 34.34 -12.23 -16.57
CA SER A 7 34.43 -11.18 -15.56
C SER A 7 33.05 -10.61 -15.20
N CYS A 8 32.89 -10.46 -13.89
CA CYS A 8 32.17 -9.40 -13.19
C CYS A 8 30.71 -9.15 -13.58
N ALA A 9 29.85 -9.79 -12.79
CA ALA A 9 28.54 -9.29 -12.40
C ALA A 9 28.56 -7.76 -12.20
N VAL A 10 27.91 -7.04 -13.11
CA VAL A 10 27.49 -5.68 -12.83
C VAL A 10 26.24 -5.80 -11.97
N ALA A 11 26.45 -5.97 -10.66
CA ALA A 11 25.43 -5.73 -9.66
C ALA A 11 25.11 -4.24 -9.69
N ILE A 12 24.06 -3.86 -10.41
CA ILE A 12 23.43 -2.57 -10.22
C ILE A 12 22.69 -2.68 -8.89
N THR A 13 23.42 -2.46 -7.81
CA THR A 13 22.81 -2.15 -6.52
C THR A 13 22.18 -0.78 -6.69
N ALA A 14 20.92 -0.77 -7.15
CA ALA A 14 20.05 0.36 -6.96
C ALA A 14 19.90 0.49 -5.44
N ALA A 15 20.81 1.24 -4.82
CA ALA A 15 20.59 1.84 -3.54
C ALA A 15 19.44 2.83 -3.76
N MET A 16 18.22 2.29 -3.71
CA MET A 16 17.03 3.09 -3.48
C MET A 16 17.24 3.65 -2.08
N SER A 17 17.76 4.87 -2.06
CA SER A 17 17.83 5.71 -0.88
C SER A 17 16.46 5.65 -0.22
N PHE A 18 16.36 4.92 0.88
CA PHE A 18 15.23 4.99 1.79
C PHE A 18 15.29 6.39 2.41
N SER A 19 14.86 7.39 1.65
CA SER A 19 14.41 8.65 2.20
C SER A 19 13.28 8.27 3.11
N SER A 20 13.56 8.26 4.41
CA SER A 20 12.60 8.14 5.50
C SER A 20 11.67 9.36 5.51
N CYS A 21 10.99 9.59 4.39
CA CYS A 21 9.73 10.29 4.41
C CYS A 21 8.76 9.23 4.91
N THR A 22 8.55 9.17 6.22
CA THR A 22 7.30 8.67 6.78
C THR A 22 6.21 9.61 6.26
N LYS A 23 5.87 9.47 4.98
CA LYS A 23 4.63 10.02 4.45
C LYS A 23 3.60 9.17 5.16
N ASN A 24 2.82 9.77 6.05
CA ASN A 24 1.55 9.17 6.46
C ASN A 24 0.77 8.95 5.17
N THR A 25 0.89 7.76 4.59
CA THR A 25 0.20 7.43 3.36
C THR A 25 -1.22 7.11 3.78
N CYS A 26 -2.07 8.12 3.70
CA CYS A 26 -3.49 7.98 3.98
C CYS A 26 -4.25 7.90 2.66
N TYR A 27 -5.16 6.94 2.57
CA TYR A 27 -6.09 6.80 1.47
C TYR A 27 -7.52 6.70 1.98
N THR A 28 -8.45 7.31 1.28
CA THR A 28 -9.87 7.05 1.42
C THR A 28 -10.32 6.24 0.21
N CYS A 29 -10.82 5.03 0.46
CA CYS A 29 -11.30 4.11 -0.57
C CYS A 29 -12.82 4.03 -0.52
N GLU A 30 -13.49 4.37 -1.62
CA GLU A 30 -14.95 4.42 -1.70
C GLU A 30 -15.46 3.45 -2.76
N LEU A 31 -16.51 2.69 -2.44
CA LEU A 31 -17.18 1.86 -3.42
C LEU A 31 -18.26 2.70 -4.11
N SER A 32 -18.14 2.90 -5.42
CA SER A 32 -19.07 3.73 -6.20
C SER A 32 -20.53 3.28 -5.99
N ALA A 33 -21.42 4.25 -5.71
CA ALA A 33 -22.84 4.02 -5.39
C ALA A 33 -23.14 3.27 -4.08
N SER A 34 -22.15 3.00 -3.24
CA SER A 34 -22.35 2.54 -1.85
C SER A 34 -22.04 3.65 -0.85
N SER A 35 -22.71 3.62 0.28
CA SER A 35 -22.42 4.50 1.43
C SER A 35 -21.27 3.98 2.30
N ILE A 36 -20.38 3.18 1.70
CA ILE A 36 -19.24 2.54 2.36
C ILE A 36 -17.97 3.23 1.88
N SER A 37 -17.24 3.80 2.81
CA SER A 37 -15.88 4.29 2.62
C SER A 37 -14.94 3.61 3.61
N THR A 38 -13.68 3.45 3.23
CA THR A 38 -12.66 2.82 4.04
C THR A 38 -11.44 3.72 4.04
N ASP A 39 -11.12 4.29 5.20
CA ASP A 39 -9.89 5.04 5.41
C ASP A 39 -8.76 4.08 5.80
N ILE A 40 -7.61 4.19 5.14
CA ILE A 40 -6.41 3.41 5.42
C ILE A 40 -5.30 4.40 5.69
N CYS A 41 -4.77 4.43 6.90
CA CYS A 41 -3.71 5.33 7.32
C CYS A 41 -2.68 4.56 8.12
N ASP A 42 -1.40 4.69 7.75
CA ASP A 42 -0.25 4.09 8.42
C ASP A 42 -0.30 2.55 8.50
N ASP A 43 -0.99 2.00 9.49
CA ASP A 43 -1.21 0.56 9.69
C ASP A 43 -2.66 0.27 10.12
N LYS A 44 -3.55 1.26 10.04
CA LYS A 44 -4.94 1.18 10.48
C LYS A 44 -5.93 1.32 9.33
N ILE A 45 -7.05 0.64 9.49
CA ILE A 45 -8.21 0.66 8.62
C ILE A 45 -9.41 1.11 9.44
N THR A 46 -10.14 2.11 8.95
CA THR A 46 -11.40 2.58 9.52
C THR A 46 -12.47 2.49 8.45
N VAL A 47 -13.46 1.62 8.66
CA VAL A 47 -14.59 1.48 7.74
C VAL A 47 -15.71 2.39 8.19
N THR A 48 -16.20 3.23 7.29
CA THR A 48 -17.37 4.09 7.51
C THR A 48 -18.51 3.60 6.65
N THR A 49 -19.65 3.31 7.27
CA THR A 49 -20.86 2.84 6.59
C THR A 49 -22.01 3.78 6.93
N ASN A 50 -22.71 4.33 5.93
CA ASN A 50 -23.79 5.31 6.14
C ASN A 50 -23.38 6.48 7.05
N GLY A 51 -22.13 6.95 6.93
CA GLY A 51 -21.59 8.04 7.75
C GLY A 51 -21.23 7.66 9.20
N THR A 52 -21.36 6.39 9.59
CA THR A 52 -20.94 5.90 10.91
C THR A 52 -19.61 5.17 10.77
N ALA A 53 -18.55 5.72 11.39
CA ALA A 53 -17.23 5.09 11.42
C ALA A 53 -17.18 3.95 12.46
N ALA A 54 -16.68 2.80 12.04
CA ALA A 54 -16.31 1.71 12.92
C ALA A 54 -15.01 2.04 13.68
N ALA A 55 -14.69 1.23 14.69
CA ALA A 55 -13.38 1.31 15.34
C ALA A 55 -12.27 1.00 14.33
N SER A 56 -11.16 1.73 14.43
CA SER A 56 -9.98 1.47 13.62
C SER A 56 -9.38 0.12 13.98
N THR A 57 -9.06 -0.67 12.96
CA THR A 57 -8.45 -2.00 13.09
C THR A 57 -7.12 -2.04 12.38
N ASP A 58 -6.21 -2.89 12.81
CA ASP A 58 -4.93 -3.10 12.14
C ASP A 58 -5.12 -3.70 10.74
N ILE A 59 -4.26 -3.31 9.80
CA ILE A 59 -4.18 -3.93 8.49
C ILE A 59 -3.85 -5.43 8.67
N PRO A 60 -4.71 -6.35 8.19
CA PRO A 60 -4.53 -7.77 8.43
C PRO A 60 -3.28 -8.30 7.72
N GLY A 61 -2.57 -9.21 8.38
CA GLY A 61 -1.45 -9.93 7.78
C GLY A 61 -0.16 -9.13 7.61
N GLY A 62 -0.05 -7.94 8.22
CA GLY A 62 1.17 -7.12 8.14
C GLY A 62 1.47 -6.60 6.74
N VAL A 63 0.45 -6.51 5.88
CA VAL A 63 0.61 -5.94 4.53
C VAL A 63 0.76 -4.43 4.60
N SER A 64 1.46 -3.85 3.62
CA SER A 64 1.62 -2.40 3.54
C SER A 64 0.30 -1.71 3.18
N VAL A 65 0.17 -0.41 3.52
CA VAL A 65 -0.97 0.42 3.09
C VAL A 65 -1.17 0.37 1.58
N GLU A 66 -0.09 0.44 0.80
CA GLU A 66 -0.16 0.45 -0.66
C GLU A 66 -0.70 -0.87 -1.21
N ASP A 67 -0.34 -1.99 -0.60
CA ASP A 67 -0.82 -3.31 -1.03
C ASP A 67 -2.27 -3.55 -0.58
N TYR A 68 -2.65 -3.06 0.60
CA TYR A 68 -4.03 -3.10 1.05
C TYR A 68 -4.93 -2.22 0.18
N LYS A 69 -4.48 -1.01 -0.19
CA LYS A 69 -5.12 -0.13 -1.17
C LYS A 69 -5.37 -0.84 -2.49
N LYS A 70 -4.33 -1.47 -3.08
CA LYS A 70 -4.48 -2.24 -4.33
C LYS A 70 -5.50 -3.36 -4.19
N THR A 71 -5.54 -4.03 -3.04
CA THR A 71 -6.52 -5.09 -2.77
C THR A 71 -7.95 -4.55 -2.79
N LEU A 72 -8.18 -3.38 -2.20
CA LEU A 72 -9.48 -2.69 -2.26
C LEU A 72 -9.81 -2.21 -3.68
N GLU A 73 -8.84 -1.70 -4.43
CA GLU A 73 -9.03 -1.33 -5.84
C GLU A 73 -9.42 -2.54 -6.70
N LEU A 74 -8.81 -3.70 -6.47
CA LEU A 74 -9.19 -4.96 -7.11
C LEU A 74 -10.60 -5.44 -6.71
N ALA A 75 -11.05 -5.11 -5.50
CA ALA A 75 -12.41 -5.36 -5.04
C ALA A 75 -13.44 -4.33 -5.57
N GLY A 76 -13.00 -3.34 -6.35
CA GLY A 76 -13.86 -2.34 -6.99
C GLY A 76 -13.96 -1.00 -6.26
N TYR A 77 -13.19 -0.80 -5.19
CA TYR A 77 -13.10 0.51 -4.53
C TYR A 77 -12.29 1.48 -5.37
N THR A 78 -12.63 2.76 -5.32
CA THR A 78 -11.83 3.86 -5.85
C THR A 78 -11.11 4.52 -4.68
N CYS A 79 -9.78 4.45 -4.67
CA CYS A 79 -8.97 5.00 -3.59
C CYS A 79 -8.32 6.33 -3.98
N THR A 80 -8.54 7.36 -3.18
CA THR A 80 -7.93 8.68 -3.30
C THR A 80 -6.96 8.94 -2.15
N ALA A 81 -5.84 9.58 -2.45
CA ALA A 81 -4.92 10.02 -1.41
C ALA A 81 -5.57 11.15 -0.60
N LYS A 82 -5.39 11.11 0.73
CA LYS A 82 -5.94 12.08 1.67
C LYS A 82 -4.96 13.22 1.95
#